data_AF-A0A8C5VHD3-F1
#
_entry.id   AF-A0A8C5VHD3-F1
#
_cell.length_a   1.000
_cell.length_b   1.000
_cell.length_c   1.000
_cell.angle_alpha   90.00
_cell.angle_beta   90.00
_cell.angle_gamma   90.00
#
_symmetry.space_group_name_H-M   'P 1'
#
loop_
_entity.id
_entity.type
_entity.pdbx_description
1 polymer ?
#
loop_
_entity_poly.entity_id
_entity_poly.type
_entity_poly.pdbx_seq_one_letter_code
_entity_poly.pdbx_strand_id
1 'polypeptide(L)'
;MFCHLRPVRRLCLEKIFSPWFVYSRALSAAEAVNALRPFYFAVHPDFFGQHPKEREINENSLKRLSVYLENLQKPGFKSLKPTQLMFYVRGTDQNSSDGHEPFSTSELQMGRGRA
;
A
#
# COMPACT_ATOMS: atom_id res chain seq x y z
N MET A 1 -38.65 -39.54 51.74
CA MET A 1 -37.86 -38.29 51.65
C MET A 1 -37.23 -38.25 50.28
N PHE A 2 -37.59 -37.24 49.48
CA PHE A 2 -37.31 -37.15 48.06
C PHE A 2 -35.86 -36.73 47.80
N CYS A 3 -35.12 -37.51 47.01
CA CYS A 3 -33.77 -37.16 46.55
C CYS A 3 -33.88 -36.18 45.38
N HIS A 4 -33.52 -34.92 45.60
CA HIS A 4 -33.47 -33.90 44.56
C HIS A 4 -32.23 -34.10 43.67
N LEU A 5 -32.43 -34.66 42.48
CA LEU A 5 -31.46 -34.65 41.40
C LEU A 5 -31.23 -33.20 40.95
N ARG A 6 -30.03 -32.68 41.17
CA ARG A 6 -29.61 -31.40 40.59
C ARG A 6 -29.31 -31.61 39.11
N PRO A 7 -29.87 -30.82 38.18
CA PRO A 7 -29.42 -30.84 36.81
C PRO A 7 -28.08 -30.13 36.73
N VAL A 8 -27.01 -30.88 36.46
CA VAL A 8 -25.73 -30.31 36.04
C VAL A 8 -25.97 -29.70 34.67
N ARG A 9 -26.09 -28.38 34.60
CA ARG A 9 -26.11 -27.65 33.33
C ARG A 9 -24.75 -27.83 32.67
N ARG A 10 -24.63 -28.82 31.79
CA ARG A 10 -23.65 -28.81 30.69
C ARG A 10 -23.99 -27.63 29.79
N LEU A 11 -23.41 -26.47 30.08
CA LEU A 11 -23.13 -25.49 29.04
C LEU A 11 -21.69 -25.76 28.59
N CYS A 12 -21.55 -26.82 27.80
CA CYS A 12 -20.43 -26.93 26.86
C CYS A 12 -20.60 -25.78 25.85
N LEU A 13 -20.13 -24.60 26.21
CA LEU A 13 -19.91 -23.53 25.25
C LEU A 13 -18.62 -23.88 24.50
N GLU A 14 -18.76 -24.87 23.62
CA GLU A 14 -17.93 -25.04 22.43
C GLU A 14 -18.04 -23.74 21.63
N LYS A 15 -17.20 -22.77 21.98
CA LYS A 15 -16.88 -21.68 21.08
C LYS A 15 -15.37 -21.71 20.97
N ILE A 16 -14.94 -22.44 19.95
CA ILE A 16 -13.60 -22.39 19.40
C ILE A 16 -13.30 -20.91 19.15
N PHE A 17 -12.75 -20.24 20.16
CA PHE A 17 -12.17 -18.92 20.03
C PHE A 17 -10.98 -19.14 19.11
N SER A 18 -11.20 -18.83 17.84
CA SER A 18 -10.16 -18.89 16.82
C SER A 18 -8.90 -18.20 17.38
N PRO A 19 -7.73 -18.87 17.43
CA PRO A 19 -6.48 -18.26 17.85
C PRO A 19 -6.00 -17.17 16.86
N TRP A 20 -6.74 -16.95 15.78
CA TRP A 20 -6.65 -15.78 14.90
C TRP A 20 -7.23 -14.49 15.49
N PHE A 21 -7.32 -14.35 16.82
CA PHE A 21 -7.18 -13.01 17.38
C PHE A 21 -5.71 -12.61 17.23
N VAL A 22 -5.37 -12.28 15.98
CA VAL A 22 -4.08 -11.86 15.49
C VAL A 22 -3.47 -10.93 16.53
N TYR A 23 -2.31 -11.35 17.03
CA TYR A 23 -1.45 -10.60 17.93
C TYR A 23 -1.16 -9.24 17.28
N SER A 24 -2.02 -8.26 17.53
CA SER A 24 -1.94 -6.93 16.94
C SER A 24 -0.84 -6.19 17.68
N ARG A 25 0.39 -6.31 17.20
CA ARG A 25 1.48 -5.45 17.69
C ARG A 25 1.16 -4.04 17.24
N ALA A 26 1.16 -3.11 18.19
CA ALA A 26 1.21 -1.70 17.86
C ALA A 26 2.54 -1.46 17.13
N LEU A 27 2.48 -1.02 15.87
CA LEU A 27 3.66 -0.59 15.13
C LEU A 27 4.06 0.81 15.59
N SER A 28 5.35 1.02 15.82
CA SER A 28 5.90 2.37 16.00
C SER A 28 5.74 3.18 14.70
N ALA A 29 5.67 4.51 14.82
CA ALA A 29 5.67 5.40 13.66
C ALA A 29 6.87 5.14 12.73
N ALA A 30 8.04 4.83 13.30
CA ALA A 30 9.24 4.52 12.52
C ALA A 30 9.11 3.19 11.74
N GLU A 31 8.49 2.17 12.35
CA GLU A 31 8.26 0.87 11.70
C GLU A 31 7.23 0.99 10.58
N ALA A 32 6.16 1.77 10.79
CA ALA A 32 5.17 2.06 9.77
C ALA A 32 5.80 2.78 8.55
N VAL A 33 6.63 3.80 8.79
CA VAL A 33 7.35 4.50 7.71
C VAL A 33 8.31 3.56 6.98
N ASN A 34 9.03 2.72 7.71
CA ASN A 34 9.95 1.74 7.12
C ASN A 34 9.20 0.74 6.23
N ALA A 35 8.05 0.25 6.68
CA ALA A 35 7.19 -0.66 5.92
C ALA A 35 6.58 0.00 4.67
N LEU A 36 6.31 1.31 4.70
CA LEU A 36 5.82 2.07 3.55
C LEU A 36 6.93 2.44 2.55
N ARG A 37 8.20 2.38 2.94
CA ARG A 37 9.32 2.82 2.10
C ARG A 37 9.35 2.14 0.72
N PRO A 38 9.19 0.81 0.58
CA PRO A 38 9.15 0.16 -0.73
C PRO A 38 8.02 0.69 -1.61
N PHE A 39 6.86 1.00 -1.01
CA PHE A 39 5.72 1.59 -1.71
C PHE A 39 6.04 3.00 -2.22
N TYR A 40 6.62 3.88 -1.39
CA TYR A 40 7.02 5.23 -1.82
C TYR A 40 7.98 5.20 -3.01
N PHE A 41 8.93 4.26 -3.05
CA PHE A 41 9.82 4.10 -4.19
C PHE A 41 9.14 3.59 -5.46
N ALA A 42 8.00 2.91 -5.33
CA ALA A 42 7.28 2.38 -6.48
C ALA A 42 6.34 3.42 -7.11
N VAL A 43 5.85 4.39 -6.33
CA VAL A 43 4.89 5.41 -6.76
C VAL A 43 5.48 6.82 -6.89
N HIS A 44 6.78 6.99 -6.63
CA HIS A 44 7.41 8.32 -6.59
C HIS A 44 7.23 9.07 -7.92
N PRO A 45 6.78 10.34 -7.90
CA PRO A 45 6.45 11.11 -9.11
C PRO A 45 7.62 11.26 -10.10
N ASP A 46 8.86 11.27 -9.61
CA ASP A 46 10.05 11.39 -10.47
C ASP A 46 10.19 10.24 -11.48
N PHE A 47 9.66 9.05 -11.16
CA PHE A 47 9.68 7.92 -12.09
C PHE A 47 8.65 8.07 -13.22
N PHE A 48 7.73 9.03 -13.13
CA PHE A 48 6.66 9.26 -14.09
C PHE A 48 6.92 10.51 -14.96
N GLY A 49 8.18 10.85 -15.21
CA GLY A 49 8.54 12.02 -16.04
C GLY A 49 7.93 12.01 -17.45
N GLN A 50 7.77 10.82 -18.05
CA GLN A 50 7.15 10.62 -19.37
C GLN A 50 5.61 10.59 -19.31
N HIS A 51 5.03 10.57 -18.11
CA HIS A 51 3.61 10.32 -17.84
C HIS A 51 3.05 11.44 -16.93
N PRO A 52 2.81 12.65 -17.47
CA PRO A 52 2.50 13.83 -16.66
C PRO A 52 1.18 13.70 -15.89
N LYS A 53 0.19 12.95 -16.41
CA LYS A 53 -1.10 12.73 -15.75
C LYS A 53 -0.97 11.79 -14.56
N GLU A 54 -0.25 10.69 -14.75
CA GLU A 54 0.03 9.68 -13.73
C GLU A 54 0.88 10.27 -12.60
N ARG A 55 1.86 11.10 -12.96
CA ARG A 55 2.67 11.89 -12.02
C ARG A 55 1.79 12.77 -11.14
N GLU A 56 0.89 13.54 -11.73
CA GLU A 56 -0.02 14.44 -10.99
C GLU A 56 -0.95 13.65 -10.05
N ILE A 57 -1.50 12.52 -10.52
CA ILE A 57 -2.35 11.65 -9.70
C ILE A 57 -1.56 11.10 -8.51
N ASN A 58 -0.34 10.61 -8.73
CA ASN A 58 0.51 10.10 -7.66
C ASN A 58 0.90 11.19 -6.66
N GLU A 59 1.24 12.39 -7.12
CA GLU A 59 1.56 13.52 -6.25
C GLU A 59 0.36 13.89 -5.35
N ASN A 60 -0.83 14.03 -5.94
CA ASN A 60 -2.05 14.34 -5.20
C ASN A 60 -2.43 13.23 -4.21
N SER A 61 -2.36 11.98 -4.62
CA SER A 61 -2.65 10.83 -3.76
C SER A 61 -1.63 10.69 -2.62
N LEU A 62 -0.34 10.94 -2.87
CA LEU A 62 0.71 10.93 -1.84
C LEU A 62 0.49 12.02 -0.79
N LYS A 63 0.14 13.24 -1.21
CA LYS A 63 -0.21 14.34 -0.29
C LYS A 63 -1.38 13.95 0.62
N ARG A 64 -2.44 13.37 0.04
CA ARG A 64 -3.61 12.91 0.80
C ARG A 64 -3.26 11.78 1.76
N LEU A 65 -2.40 10.85 1.34
CA LEU A 65 -1.91 9.76 2.20
C LEU A 65 -1.12 10.30 3.40
N SER A 66 -0.21 11.25 3.19
CA SER A 66 0.59 11.85 4.29
C SER A 66 -0.31 12.49 5.33
N VAL A 67 -1.24 13.36 4.90
CA VAL A 67 -2.20 14.03 5.80
C VAL A 67 -3.05 12.99 6.55
N TYR A 68 -3.46 11.92 5.87
CA TYR A 68 -4.24 10.85 6.48
C TYR A 68 -3.44 10.12 7.57
N LEU A 69 -2.18 9.75 7.29
CA LEU A 69 -1.29 9.09 8.24
C LEU A 69 -0.97 9.99 9.44
N GLU A 70 -0.73 11.29 9.23
CA GLU A 70 -0.53 12.26 10.31
C GLU A 70 -1.76 12.36 11.21
N ASN A 71 -2.96 12.36 10.63
CA ASN A 71 -4.20 12.41 11.41
C ASN A 71 -4.46 11.11 12.19
N LEU A 72 -4.02 9.95 11.69
CA LEU A 72 -4.07 8.69 12.44
C LEU A 72 -3.15 8.68 13.66
N GLN A 73 -2.01 9.37 13.57
CA GLN A 73 -1.03 9.44 14.66
C GLN A 73 -1.42 10.43 15.76
N LYS A 74 -2.33 11.37 15.50
CA LYS A 74 -2.77 12.37 16.48
C LYS A 74 -3.59 11.71 17.60
N PRO A 75 -3.19 11.85 18.88
CA PRO A 75 -3.94 11.30 20.00
C PRO A 75 -5.33 11.97 20.06
N GLY A 76 -6.39 11.15 19.98
CA GLY A 76 -7.79 11.61 20.00
C GLY A 76 -8.57 11.36 18.70
N PHE A 77 -7.90 11.07 17.59
CA PHE A 77 -8.56 10.68 16.33
C PHE A 77 -8.76 9.16 16.27
N LYS A 78 -9.92 8.67 16.73
CA LYS A 78 -10.24 7.23 16.75
C LYS A 78 -11.10 6.76 15.56
N SER A 79 -11.57 7.68 14.72
CA SER A 79 -12.46 7.36 13.60
C SER A 79 -12.19 8.24 12.39
N LEU A 80 -11.14 7.91 11.63
CA LEU A 80 -11.02 8.43 10.27
C LEU A 80 -11.89 7.60 9.34
N LYS A 81 -12.54 8.27 8.39
CA LYS A 81 -13.28 7.58 7.34
C LYS A 81 -12.30 6.88 6.39
N PRO A 82 -12.56 5.62 6.01
CA PRO A 82 -11.80 4.96 4.96
C PRO A 82 -11.73 5.86 3.72
N THR A 83 -10.53 6.09 3.20
CA THR A 83 -10.30 6.94 2.03
C THR A 83 -9.76 6.08 0.90
N GLN A 84 -10.38 6.18 -0.28
CA GLN A 84 -9.89 5.57 -1.50
C GLN A 84 -8.89 6.51 -2.18
N LEU A 85 -7.69 6.00 -2.47
CA LEU A 85 -6.63 6.68 -3.19
C LEU A 85 -6.20 5.82 -4.38
N MET A 86 -5.83 6.44 -5.49
CA MET A 86 -5.30 5.74 -6.66
C MET A 86 -3.82 6.06 -6.83
N PHE A 87 -3.05 5.04 -7.19
CA PHE A 87 -1.63 5.17 -7.46
C PHE A 87 -1.26 4.39 -8.71
N TYR A 88 -0.39 4.99 -9.52
CA TYR A 88 0.35 4.32 -10.56
C TYR A 88 1.67 3.82 -9.99
N VAL A 89 2.04 2.60 -10.32
CA VAL A 89 3.22 1.92 -9.80
C VAL A 89 4.19 1.71 -10.95
N ARG A 90 5.47 2.01 -10.76
CA ARG A 90 6.50 1.67 -11.75
C ARG A 90 6.66 0.15 -11.81
N GLY A 91 6.64 -0.42 -13.01
CA GLY A 91 7.01 -1.82 -13.18
C GLY A 91 8.47 -2.02 -12.80
N THR A 92 8.77 -2.97 -11.92
CA THR A 92 10.06 -3.65 -11.92
C THR A 92 9.89 -4.88 -12.83
N ASP A 93 9.67 -4.61 -14.11
CA ASP A 93 9.66 -5.48 -15.30
C ASP A 93 9.04 -6.89 -15.22
N GLN A 94 8.23 -7.20 -16.24
CA GLN A 94 7.74 -8.53 -16.67
C GLN A 94 6.39 -9.04 -16.09
N ASN A 95 5.27 -8.55 -16.65
CA ASN A 95 4.29 -9.41 -17.36
C ASN A 95 3.15 -8.53 -17.91
N SER A 96 3.43 -7.83 -18.99
CA SER A 96 2.39 -7.35 -19.90
C SER A 96 3.03 -7.31 -21.27
N SER A 97 2.91 -8.43 -21.98
CA SER A 97 3.10 -8.46 -23.42
C SER A 97 2.13 -7.47 -24.03
N ASP A 98 2.59 -6.27 -24.35
CA ASP A 98 2.03 -5.47 -25.42
C ASP A 98 3.11 -4.46 -25.82
N GLY A 99 3.62 -4.67 -27.03
CA GLY A 99 4.71 -3.90 -27.60
C GLY A 99 4.33 -2.43 -27.71
N HIS A 100 5.16 -1.58 -27.12
CA HIS A 100 5.20 -0.17 -27.48
C HIS A 100 6.66 0.26 -27.51
N GLU A 101 7.25 0.12 -28.69
CA GLU A 101 8.52 0.74 -29.07
C GLU A 101 8.32 2.25 -29.23
N PRO A 102 9.01 3.12 -28.50
CA PRO A 102 9.24 4.48 -28.94
C PRO A 102 10.60 4.52 -29.66
N PHE A 103 10.49 4.55 -30.98
CA PHE A 103 11.43 5.10 -31.96
C PHE A 103 12.57 5.93 -31.34
N SER A 104 13.77 5.35 -31.27
CA SER A 104 15.00 6.13 -31.18
C SER A 104 15.48 6.45 -32.58
N THR A 105 14.90 7.50 -33.16
CA THR A 105 15.46 8.17 -34.35
C THR A 105 16.72 8.90 -33.89
N SER A 106 17.86 8.21 -33.94
CA SER A 106 19.16 8.82 -33.69
C SER A 106 19.64 9.50 -34.96
N GLU A 107 19.10 10.69 -35.23
CA GLU A 107 19.84 11.69 -36.02
C GLU A 107 20.95 12.24 -35.13
N LEU A 108 22.19 11.78 -35.35
CA LEU A 108 23.38 12.50 -34.92
C LEU A 108 24.40 12.50 -36.06
N GLN A 109 24.38 13.63 -36.76
CA GLN A 109 25.29 14.05 -37.79
C GLN A 109 26.67 14.38 -37.18
N MET A 110 27.72 13.68 -37.64
CA MET A 110 29.14 14.11 -37.59
C MET A 110 29.87 13.18 -38.57
N GLY A 111 30.39 13.60 -39.72
CA GLY A 111 31.45 14.59 -39.85
C GLY A 111 32.71 13.92 -40.43
N ARG A 112 32.84 13.95 -41.77
CA ARG A 112 34.09 14.03 -42.57
C ARG A 112 35.27 13.08 -42.28
N GLY A 113 35.66 12.30 -43.28
CA GLY A 113 37.01 11.70 -43.37
C GLY A 113 37.28 11.04 -44.73
N ARG A 114 37.74 11.83 -45.70
CA ARG A 114 38.39 11.33 -46.93
C ARG A 114 39.80 10.83 -46.58
N ALA A 115 40.19 9.69 -47.16
CA ALA A 115 41.55 9.42 -47.62
C ALA A 115 41.43 8.57 -48.90
#